data_AF-K1SNM2-F1
#
_entry.id   AF-K1SNM2-F1
#
_cell.length_a   1.000
_cell.length_b   1.000
_cell.length_c   1.000
_cell.angle_alpha   90.00
_cell.angle_beta   90.00
_cell.angle_gamma   90.00
#
_symmetry.space_group_name_H-M   'P 1'
#
loop_
_entity.id
_entity.type
_entity.pdbx_description
1 polymer ?
#
loop_
_entity_poly.entity_id
_entity_poly.type
_entity_poly.pdbx_seq_one_letter_code
_entity_poly.pdbx_strand_id
1 'polypeptide(L)'
;EKADVTRGAGFQLAADIKKINPDVTLDMLWWSEPKWVSDSSDVYAARYKWYKQTLDAAYETYGLVLDYVSANQNERAVDTDWIKYLSKALKSEKDCPYDYSKIKIVAADEITSWSISRSMLSDDELCDAVDVIGTHYTSYSDDNTKKLAEEKGKEIWFSEGSSPMNYAQSAYRFDEGNSGLTGLNGVLDIANRMITMVSGGYMTLYEYQPAVAGYYDGVTYCHKQLINACTPWNGYYTLDSGYYMNLHFSQFMDKGWSFIYDACYGDAKVGGDGHALVDAKYSYITACSAEGDYSTIITNTTSKPITYNFEVSNLAKAGNEVYVWETR
;
A
#
# COMPACT_ATOMS: atom_id res chain seq x y z
N GLU A 1 -12.65 1.71 -28.89
CA GLU A 1 -12.19 0.33 -28.61
C GLU A 1 -12.85 -0.09 -27.30
N LYS A 2 -13.33 -1.34 -27.15
CA LYS A 2 -13.82 -1.84 -25.84
C LYS A 2 -12.58 -2.12 -24.97
N ALA A 3 -12.66 -1.88 -23.66
CA ALA A 3 -11.61 -2.30 -22.74
C ALA A 3 -11.40 -3.83 -22.86
N ASP A 4 -10.15 -4.24 -23.12
CA ASP A 4 -9.78 -5.65 -23.24
C ASP A 4 -8.98 -6.08 -22.00
N VAL A 5 -9.71 -6.56 -20.99
CA VAL A 5 -9.15 -7.03 -19.71
C VAL A 5 -8.44 -8.37 -19.80
N THR A 6 -8.41 -9.00 -20.99
CA THR A 6 -7.65 -10.23 -21.23
C THR A 6 -6.21 -9.96 -21.66
N ARG A 7 -5.87 -8.69 -21.94
CA ARG A 7 -4.50 -8.26 -22.22
C ARG A 7 -3.76 -7.95 -20.91
N GLY A 8 -2.53 -8.44 -20.81
CA GLY A 8 -1.73 -8.33 -19.59
C GLY A 8 -2.15 -9.35 -18.52
N ALA A 9 -1.47 -9.34 -17.38
CA ALA A 9 -1.66 -10.33 -16.33
C ALA A 9 -2.48 -9.82 -15.13
N GLY A 10 -2.72 -8.50 -15.01
CA GLY A 10 -3.26 -7.89 -13.79
C GLY A 10 -4.60 -8.48 -13.33
N PHE A 11 -5.61 -8.49 -14.19
CA PHE A 11 -6.94 -9.01 -13.85
C PHE A 11 -6.94 -10.53 -13.61
N GLN A 12 -6.14 -11.29 -14.36
CA GLN A 12 -5.99 -12.73 -14.11
C GLN A 12 -5.40 -12.98 -12.71
N LEU A 13 -4.35 -12.24 -12.33
CA LEU A 13 -3.76 -12.34 -10.99
C LEU A 13 -4.76 -11.96 -9.88
N ALA A 14 -5.56 -10.91 -10.10
CA ALA A 14 -6.63 -10.52 -9.19
C ALA A 14 -7.69 -11.63 -9.03
N ALA A 15 -8.03 -12.31 -10.12
CA ALA A 15 -8.99 -13.41 -10.11
C ALA A 15 -8.44 -14.64 -9.38
N ASP A 16 -7.15 -14.93 -9.57
CA ASP A 16 -6.50 -16.07 -8.92
C ASP A 16 -6.30 -15.84 -7.43
N ILE A 17 -5.92 -14.62 -7.01
CA ILE A 17 -5.80 -14.34 -5.57
C ILE A 17 -7.16 -14.39 -4.86
N LYS A 18 -8.25 -13.91 -5.48
CA LYS A 18 -9.60 -14.02 -4.90
C LYS A 18 -10.08 -15.47 -4.72
N LYS A 19 -9.61 -16.42 -5.54
CA LYS A 19 -9.89 -17.85 -5.34
C LYS A 19 -9.17 -18.43 -4.12
N ILE A 20 -7.99 -17.91 -3.80
CA ILE A 20 -7.17 -18.36 -2.67
C ILE A 20 -7.61 -17.66 -1.38
N ASN A 21 -7.83 -16.35 -1.45
CA ASN A 21 -8.27 -15.50 -0.35
C ASN A 21 -9.41 -14.58 -0.83
N PRO A 22 -10.69 -14.97 -0.63
CA PRO A 22 -11.84 -14.18 -1.03
C PRO A 22 -11.93 -12.79 -0.37
N ASP A 23 -11.30 -12.61 0.79
CA ASP A 23 -11.39 -11.40 1.62
C ASP A 23 -10.40 -10.29 1.20
N VAL A 24 -9.48 -10.59 0.27
CA VAL A 24 -8.60 -9.60 -0.38
C VAL A 24 -9.45 -8.51 -1.01
N THR A 25 -9.12 -7.25 -0.82
CA THR A 25 -9.74 -6.13 -1.55
C THR A 25 -8.98 -5.82 -2.83
N LEU A 26 -9.67 -5.30 -3.83
CA LEU A 26 -9.08 -4.93 -5.12
C LEU A 26 -9.21 -3.43 -5.36
N ASP A 27 -8.07 -2.80 -5.63
CA ASP A 27 -7.97 -1.43 -6.13
C ASP A 27 -7.52 -1.42 -7.60
N MET A 28 -8.06 -0.50 -8.38
CA MET A 28 -7.73 -0.30 -9.79
C MET A 28 -7.19 1.12 -9.99
N LEU A 29 -5.93 1.20 -10.38
CA LEU A 29 -5.20 2.42 -10.71
C LEU A 29 -4.76 2.44 -12.18
N TRP A 30 -4.56 3.63 -12.73
CA TRP A 30 -4.07 3.82 -14.09
C TRP A 30 -2.82 4.68 -14.18
N TRP A 31 -1.83 4.21 -14.94
CA TRP A 31 -0.62 4.98 -15.29
C TRP A 31 -0.79 5.80 -16.56
N SER A 32 -1.60 5.32 -17.50
CA SER A 32 -1.81 5.94 -18.80
C SER A 32 -3.17 5.51 -19.36
N GLU A 33 -3.78 6.39 -20.15
CA GLU A 33 -5.09 6.16 -20.74
C GLU A 33 -4.98 5.96 -22.26
N PRO A 34 -5.95 5.29 -22.89
CA PRO A 34 -6.00 5.20 -24.35
C PRO A 34 -6.07 6.57 -25.00
N LYS A 35 -5.36 6.75 -26.13
CA LYS A 35 -5.30 8.04 -26.85
C LYS A 35 -6.67 8.62 -27.22
N TRP A 36 -7.67 7.80 -27.50
CA TRP A 36 -9.02 8.27 -27.83
C TRP A 36 -9.73 8.95 -26.66
N VAL A 37 -9.32 8.65 -25.41
CA VAL A 37 -9.80 9.36 -24.22
C VAL A 37 -9.19 10.77 -24.19
N SER A 38 -7.87 10.85 -24.33
CA SER A 38 -7.14 12.13 -24.30
C SER A 38 -7.49 13.05 -25.47
N ASP A 39 -7.83 12.49 -26.63
CA ASP A 39 -8.25 13.24 -27.82
C ASP A 39 -9.75 13.62 -27.80
N SER A 40 -10.51 13.19 -26.79
CA SER A 40 -11.94 13.48 -26.70
C SER A 40 -12.21 14.96 -26.41
N SER A 41 -13.27 15.52 -27.01
CA SER A 41 -13.75 16.87 -26.66
C SER A 41 -14.38 16.92 -25.26
N ASP A 42 -14.88 15.78 -24.78
CA ASP A 42 -15.33 15.58 -23.41
C ASP A 42 -14.49 14.45 -22.80
N VAL A 43 -13.36 14.85 -22.20
CA VAL A 43 -12.36 13.91 -21.66
C VAL A 43 -12.93 13.13 -20.49
N TYR A 44 -13.73 13.75 -19.62
CA TYR A 44 -14.28 13.07 -18.44
C TYR A 44 -15.33 12.03 -18.82
N ALA A 45 -16.24 12.33 -19.74
CA ALA A 45 -17.20 11.33 -20.23
C ALA A 45 -16.49 10.17 -20.95
N ALA A 46 -15.45 10.47 -21.75
CA ALA A 46 -14.66 9.45 -22.43
C ALA A 46 -13.88 8.57 -21.44
N ARG A 47 -13.28 9.16 -20.40
CA ARG A 47 -12.54 8.44 -19.36
C ARG A 47 -13.47 7.58 -18.52
N TYR A 48 -14.62 8.10 -18.10
CA TYR A 48 -15.61 7.30 -17.38
C TYR A 48 -16.13 6.14 -18.22
N LYS A 49 -16.38 6.36 -19.51
CA LYS A 49 -16.74 5.26 -20.43
C LYS A 49 -15.66 4.17 -20.44
N TRP A 50 -14.38 4.54 -20.45
CA TRP A 50 -13.28 3.58 -20.37
C TRP A 50 -13.25 2.84 -19.02
N TYR A 51 -13.43 3.54 -17.90
CA TYR A 51 -13.52 2.94 -16.57
C TYR A 51 -14.67 1.94 -16.48
N LYS A 52 -15.90 2.38 -16.84
CA LYS A 52 -17.10 1.53 -16.86
C LYS A 52 -16.87 0.27 -17.68
N GLN A 53 -16.37 0.42 -18.91
CA GLN A 53 -16.10 -0.74 -19.78
C GLN A 53 -15.07 -1.70 -19.19
N THR A 54 -14.10 -1.19 -18.43
CA THR A 54 -13.08 -1.99 -17.75
C THR A 54 -13.69 -2.76 -16.56
N LEU A 55 -14.47 -2.08 -15.72
CA LEU A 55 -15.19 -2.68 -14.58
C LEU A 55 -16.19 -3.75 -15.06
N ASP A 56 -16.98 -3.43 -16.09
CA ASP A 56 -17.93 -4.35 -16.70
C ASP A 56 -17.20 -5.60 -17.20
N ALA A 57 -16.14 -5.42 -17.99
CA ALA A 57 -15.40 -6.53 -18.58
C ALA A 57 -14.64 -7.38 -17.54
N ALA A 58 -14.11 -6.77 -16.49
CA ALA A 58 -13.44 -7.48 -15.39
C ALA A 58 -14.41 -8.40 -14.65
N TYR A 59 -15.64 -7.94 -14.39
CA TYR A 59 -16.69 -8.77 -13.83
C TYR A 59 -17.13 -9.87 -14.81
N GLU A 60 -17.48 -9.52 -16.05
CA GLU A 60 -17.97 -10.46 -17.06
C GLU A 60 -16.97 -11.60 -17.33
N THR A 61 -15.67 -11.29 -17.35
CA THR A 61 -14.60 -12.24 -17.72
C THR A 61 -14.12 -13.06 -16.54
N TYR A 62 -13.96 -12.43 -15.37
CA TYR A 62 -13.26 -13.02 -14.23
C TYR A 62 -14.09 -13.08 -12.95
N GLY A 63 -15.30 -12.53 -12.93
CA GLY A 63 -16.14 -12.41 -11.72
C GLY A 63 -15.59 -11.41 -10.70
N LEU A 64 -14.73 -10.49 -11.12
CA LEU A 64 -14.12 -9.50 -10.23
C LEU A 64 -15.10 -8.40 -9.86
N VAL A 65 -15.30 -8.22 -8.56
CA VAL A 65 -15.95 -7.06 -7.96
C VAL A 65 -14.82 -6.19 -7.39
N LEU A 66 -14.62 -5.02 -7.97
CA LEU A 66 -13.61 -4.06 -7.50
C LEU A 66 -14.14 -3.32 -6.27
N ASP A 67 -13.30 -3.18 -5.26
CA ASP A 67 -13.65 -2.54 -3.99
C ASP A 67 -13.29 -1.05 -4.02
N TYR A 68 -12.18 -0.74 -4.68
CA TYR A 68 -11.60 0.59 -4.79
C TYR A 68 -11.25 0.92 -6.23
N VAL A 69 -11.23 2.22 -6.52
CA VAL A 69 -10.68 2.78 -7.74
C VAL A 69 -9.88 4.03 -7.39
N SER A 70 -8.58 4.01 -7.66
CA SER A 70 -7.75 5.21 -7.70
C SER A 70 -8.17 6.13 -8.84
N ALA A 71 -8.64 7.32 -8.48
CA ALA A 71 -9.19 8.26 -9.45
C ALA A 71 -8.09 9.01 -10.22
N ASN A 72 -7.06 9.48 -9.51
CA ASN A 72 -6.03 10.30 -10.11
C ASN A 72 -5.12 9.47 -11.03
N GLN A 73 -4.56 10.09 -12.08
CA GLN A 73 -3.52 9.42 -12.84
C GLN A 73 -2.29 9.24 -11.96
N ASN A 74 -1.73 8.03 -11.96
CA ASN A 74 -0.60 7.70 -11.10
C ASN A 74 0.51 8.76 -11.17
N GLU A 75 0.85 9.37 -10.04
CA GLU A 75 1.97 10.31 -9.91
C GLU A 75 1.89 11.53 -10.85
N ARG A 76 0.68 12.01 -11.12
CA ARG A 76 0.43 13.23 -11.89
C ARG A 76 -0.31 14.27 -11.06
N ALA A 77 -0.43 15.47 -11.62
CA ALA A 77 -1.14 16.57 -11.00
C ALA A 77 -2.56 16.15 -10.63
N VAL A 78 -2.99 16.51 -9.41
CA VAL A 78 -4.29 16.15 -8.86
C VAL A 78 -5.41 16.81 -9.68
N ASP A 79 -6.28 15.99 -10.26
CA ASP A 79 -7.48 16.44 -10.98
C ASP A 79 -8.72 16.32 -10.08
N THR A 80 -8.99 17.36 -9.28
CA THR A 80 -10.10 17.37 -8.32
C THR A 80 -11.47 17.29 -8.97
N ASP A 81 -11.62 17.84 -10.17
CA ASP A 81 -12.89 17.83 -10.90
C ASP A 81 -13.17 16.44 -11.46
N TRP A 82 -12.15 15.74 -11.97
CA TRP A 82 -12.26 14.33 -12.33
C TRP A 82 -12.62 13.45 -11.14
N ILE A 83 -11.99 13.64 -9.97
CA ILE A 83 -12.29 12.86 -8.76
C ILE A 83 -13.79 12.98 -8.39
N LYS A 84 -14.31 14.22 -8.36
CA LYS A 84 -15.74 14.47 -8.09
C LYS A 84 -16.63 13.88 -9.17
N TYR A 85 -16.25 14.01 -10.44
CA TYR A 85 -16.99 13.45 -11.56
C TYR A 85 -17.10 11.92 -11.45
N LEU A 86 -15.97 11.23 -11.23
CA LEU A 86 -15.92 9.77 -11.13
C LEU A 86 -16.76 9.26 -9.96
N SER A 87 -16.62 9.87 -8.78
CA SER A 87 -17.39 9.49 -7.59
C SER A 87 -18.91 9.60 -7.85
N LYS A 88 -19.35 10.71 -8.46
CA LYS A 88 -20.77 10.90 -8.82
C LYS A 88 -21.23 9.89 -9.87
N ALA A 89 -20.42 9.68 -10.92
CA ALA A 89 -20.75 8.78 -12.01
C ALA A 89 -20.96 7.35 -11.49
N LEU A 90 -20.01 6.80 -10.72
CA LEU A 90 -20.12 5.47 -10.09
C LEU A 90 -21.34 5.33 -9.18
N LYS A 91 -21.60 6.32 -8.30
CA LYS A 91 -22.77 6.31 -7.40
C LYS A 91 -24.10 6.34 -8.17
N SER A 92 -24.13 7.08 -9.28
CA SER A 92 -25.34 7.25 -10.10
C SER A 92 -25.57 6.11 -11.09
N GLU A 93 -24.55 5.33 -11.43
CA GLU A 93 -24.63 4.26 -12.42
C GLU A 93 -25.65 3.20 -12.00
N LYS A 94 -26.43 2.74 -12.98
CA LYS A 94 -27.46 1.70 -12.82
C LYS A 94 -27.34 0.60 -13.86
N ASP A 95 -26.69 0.88 -14.99
CA ASP A 95 -26.40 -0.11 -16.02
C ASP A 95 -25.02 -0.74 -15.75
N CYS A 96 -24.92 -1.49 -14.66
CA CYS A 96 -23.68 -2.10 -14.19
C CYS A 96 -23.92 -3.53 -13.71
N PRO A 97 -22.97 -4.46 -13.91
CA PRO A 97 -23.14 -5.86 -13.54
C PRO A 97 -23.07 -6.11 -12.02
N TYR A 98 -22.58 -5.14 -11.25
CA TYR A 98 -22.62 -5.12 -9.79
C TYR A 98 -22.78 -3.67 -9.30
N ASP A 99 -23.08 -3.44 -8.02
CA ASP A 99 -23.39 -2.11 -7.48
C ASP A 99 -22.15 -1.19 -7.41
N TYR A 100 -21.97 -0.35 -8.43
CA TYR A 100 -20.85 0.60 -8.50
C TYR A 100 -20.90 1.67 -7.41
N SER A 101 -22.05 1.88 -6.75
CA SER A 101 -22.14 2.83 -5.64
C SER A 101 -21.39 2.36 -4.38
N LYS A 102 -20.92 1.12 -4.35
CA LYS A 102 -20.08 0.55 -3.29
C LYS A 102 -18.58 0.70 -3.55
N ILE A 103 -18.18 1.06 -4.76
CA ILE A 103 -16.78 1.29 -5.11
C ILE A 103 -16.32 2.56 -4.40
N LYS A 104 -15.23 2.44 -3.62
CA LYS A 104 -14.61 3.55 -2.91
C LYS A 104 -13.58 4.25 -3.79
N ILE A 105 -13.41 5.54 -3.59
CA ILE A 105 -12.43 6.35 -4.31
C ILE A 105 -11.16 6.51 -3.48
N VAL A 106 -10.03 6.13 -4.08
CA VAL A 106 -8.68 6.45 -3.58
C VAL A 106 -8.18 7.69 -4.33
N ALA A 107 -7.64 8.66 -3.60
CA ALA A 107 -7.01 9.83 -4.20
C ALA A 107 -5.83 10.33 -3.33
N ALA A 108 -4.75 10.85 -3.88
CA ALA A 108 -4.50 11.13 -5.29
C ALA A 108 -3.23 10.47 -5.82
N ASP A 109 -2.66 9.50 -5.09
CA ASP A 109 -1.48 8.73 -5.52
C ASP A 109 -0.33 9.68 -5.94
N GLU A 110 -0.15 10.71 -5.09
CA GLU A 110 0.87 11.74 -5.25
C GLU A 110 2.24 11.24 -4.76
N ILE A 111 3.32 11.69 -5.39
CA ILE A 111 4.69 11.39 -4.92
C ILE A 111 5.07 12.34 -3.79
N THR A 112 5.18 11.82 -2.57
CA THR A 112 5.72 12.55 -1.40
C THR A 112 5.00 13.88 -1.09
N SER A 113 3.77 14.05 -1.56
CA SER A 113 2.96 15.24 -1.34
C SER A 113 1.54 14.90 -0.90
N TRP A 114 0.89 15.92 -0.35
CA TRP A 114 -0.42 15.86 0.31
C TRP A 114 -1.33 17.00 -0.16
N SER A 115 -1.25 17.35 -1.45
CA SER A 115 -1.98 18.50 -1.97
C SER A 115 -3.49 18.25 -1.99
N ILE A 116 -3.91 16.99 -2.20
CA ILE A 116 -5.31 16.58 -2.10
C ILE A 116 -5.93 16.91 -0.74
N SER A 117 -5.19 16.74 0.36
CA SER A 117 -5.67 17.00 1.72
C SER A 117 -6.05 18.48 1.91
N ARG A 118 -5.24 19.40 1.38
CA ARG A 118 -5.56 20.83 1.42
C ARG A 118 -6.81 21.15 0.59
N SER A 119 -6.93 20.54 -0.59
CA SER A 119 -8.11 20.72 -1.45
C SER A 119 -9.38 20.22 -0.75
N MET A 120 -9.35 19.03 -0.13
CA MET A 120 -10.49 18.46 0.61
C MET A 120 -10.91 19.32 1.81
N LEU A 121 -9.98 19.95 2.53
CA LEU A 121 -10.33 20.86 3.62
C LEU A 121 -11.02 22.15 3.15
N SER A 122 -10.89 22.49 1.86
CA SER A 122 -11.50 23.67 1.26
C SER A 122 -12.74 23.40 0.39
N ASP A 123 -13.02 22.13 0.10
CA ASP A 123 -14.09 21.68 -0.79
C ASP A 123 -14.76 20.44 -0.17
N ASP A 124 -15.89 20.65 0.51
CA ASP A 124 -16.65 19.57 1.15
C ASP A 124 -17.15 18.53 0.13
N GLU A 125 -17.43 18.93 -1.12
CA GLU A 125 -17.88 18.00 -2.16
C GLU A 125 -16.73 17.07 -2.57
N LEU A 126 -15.51 17.61 -2.69
CA LEU A 126 -14.31 16.80 -2.92
C LEU A 126 -14.03 15.89 -1.72
N CYS A 127 -14.18 16.41 -0.51
CA CYS A 127 -14.00 15.63 0.72
C CYS A 127 -14.98 14.45 0.76
N ASP A 128 -16.25 14.65 0.40
CA ASP A 128 -17.28 13.59 0.32
C ASP A 128 -17.06 12.62 -0.86
N ALA A 129 -16.35 13.06 -1.90
CA ALA A 129 -16.05 12.23 -3.07
C ALA A 129 -14.93 11.22 -2.82
N VAL A 130 -13.96 11.54 -1.95
CA VAL A 130 -12.76 10.73 -1.64
C VAL A 130 -13.00 9.88 -0.39
N ASP A 131 -12.85 8.56 -0.49
CA ASP A 131 -12.98 7.65 0.65
C ASP A 131 -11.63 7.43 1.36
N VAL A 132 -10.53 7.39 0.59
CA VAL A 132 -9.18 7.11 1.07
C VAL A 132 -8.17 8.10 0.49
N ILE A 133 -7.26 8.59 1.33
CA ILE A 133 -6.13 9.43 0.91
C ILE A 133 -4.90 8.54 0.64
N GLY A 134 -4.49 8.39 -0.62
CA GLY A 134 -3.32 7.63 -1.03
C GLY A 134 -2.08 8.51 -1.29
N THR A 135 -0.90 8.04 -0.86
CA THR A 135 0.40 8.68 -1.10
C THR A 135 1.50 7.67 -1.45
N HIS A 136 2.50 8.14 -2.17
CA HIS A 136 3.64 7.35 -2.62
C HIS A 136 4.93 7.78 -1.94
N TYR A 137 5.76 6.78 -1.63
CA TYR A 137 7.14 6.90 -1.16
C TYR A 137 7.38 7.83 0.05
N THR A 138 6.45 7.93 1.00
CA THR A 138 6.63 8.65 2.27
C THR A 138 5.95 7.92 3.44
N SER A 139 6.65 7.81 4.57
CA SER A 139 6.10 7.27 5.83
C SER A 139 5.48 8.35 6.73
N TYR A 140 5.44 9.61 6.29
CA TYR A 140 4.91 10.74 7.05
C TYR A 140 3.84 11.50 6.26
N SER A 141 2.84 11.99 6.98
CA SER A 141 1.79 12.86 6.48
C SER A 141 1.82 14.24 7.13
N ASP A 142 1.26 15.23 6.44
CA ASP A 142 1.15 16.60 6.95
C ASP A 142 -0.02 16.77 7.94
N ASP A 143 -0.03 17.88 8.67
CA ASP A 143 -1.06 18.17 9.68
C ASP A 143 -2.47 18.23 9.08
N ASN A 144 -2.62 18.66 7.82
CA ASN A 144 -3.92 18.71 7.14
C ASN A 144 -4.47 17.31 6.91
N THR A 145 -3.61 16.38 6.51
CA THR A 145 -3.98 14.98 6.27
C THR A 145 -4.37 14.30 7.59
N LYS A 146 -3.58 14.50 8.65
CA LYS A 146 -3.89 13.97 9.99
C LYS A 146 -5.22 14.51 10.51
N LYS A 147 -5.46 15.81 10.31
CA LYS A 147 -6.74 16.44 10.64
C LYS A 147 -7.92 15.81 9.88
N LEU A 148 -7.76 15.46 8.60
CA LEU A 148 -8.80 14.75 7.85
C LEU A 148 -9.06 13.34 8.40
N ALA A 149 -8.02 12.62 8.83
CA ALA A 149 -8.21 11.33 9.48
C ALA A 149 -8.96 11.46 10.81
N GLU A 150 -8.57 12.40 11.67
CA GLU A 150 -9.16 12.58 13.00
C GLU A 150 -10.58 13.17 12.95
N GLU A 151 -10.80 14.22 12.18
CA GLU A 151 -12.07 14.98 12.19
C GLU A 151 -13.09 14.45 11.18
N LYS A 152 -12.63 13.82 10.08
CA LYS A 152 -13.49 13.36 8.99
C LYS A 152 -13.44 11.84 8.79
N GLY A 153 -12.65 11.12 9.58
CA GLY A 153 -12.54 9.66 9.49
C GLY A 153 -11.94 9.18 8.18
N LYS A 154 -11.14 10.00 7.49
CA LYS A 154 -10.49 9.60 6.24
C LYS A 154 -9.41 8.57 6.52
N GLU A 155 -9.49 7.45 5.80
CA GLU A 155 -8.42 6.46 5.80
C GLU A 155 -7.23 7.00 4.99
N ILE A 156 -6.00 6.67 5.40
CA ILE A 156 -4.78 7.09 4.72
C ILE A 156 -3.98 5.85 4.36
N TRP A 157 -3.59 5.73 3.09
CA TRP A 157 -2.80 4.61 2.58
C TRP A 157 -1.43 5.06 2.12
N PHE A 158 -0.44 4.24 2.42
CA PHE A 158 0.83 4.21 1.69
C PHE A 158 0.60 3.35 0.43
N SER A 159 -0.13 3.92 -0.54
CA SER A 159 -0.63 3.23 -1.74
C SER A 159 0.43 2.87 -2.77
N GLU A 160 1.65 3.41 -2.64
CA GLU A 160 2.80 2.88 -3.39
C GLU A 160 4.09 2.97 -2.56
N GLY A 161 4.39 1.87 -1.89
CA GLY A 161 5.62 1.61 -1.16
C GLY A 161 6.61 0.74 -1.95
N SER A 162 7.85 0.69 -1.47
CA SER A 162 8.90 -0.12 -2.08
C SER A 162 8.99 -1.49 -1.41
N SER A 163 9.17 -2.53 -2.21
CA SER A 163 9.82 -3.76 -1.72
C SER A 163 11.31 -3.52 -1.48
N PRO A 164 12.02 -4.38 -0.73
CA PRO A 164 13.47 -4.30 -0.64
C PRO A 164 14.13 -4.37 -2.02
N MET A 165 15.16 -3.56 -2.21
CA MET A 165 15.83 -3.35 -3.49
C MET A 165 17.22 -3.97 -3.57
N ASN A 166 17.44 -5.04 -2.81
CA ASN A 166 18.70 -5.75 -2.74
C ASN A 166 18.50 -7.26 -2.67
N TYR A 167 19.58 -7.99 -2.95
CA TYR A 167 19.69 -9.40 -2.55
C TYR A 167 20.46 -9.49 -1.25
N ALA A 168 19.91 -10.18 -0.26
CA ALA A 168 20.53 -10.26 1.08
C ALA A 168 21.94 -10.83 1.01
N GLN A 169 22.14 -11.88 0.21
CA GLN A 169 23.45 -12.52 0.02
C GLN A 169 24.49 -11.58 -0.58
N SER A 170 24.07 -10.66 -1.46
CA SER A 170 24.95 -9.65 -2.05
C SER A 170 25.23 -8.54 -1.05
N ALA A 171 24.19 -8.04 -0.37
CA ALA A 171 24.28 -6.99 0.63
C ALA A 171 25.16 -7.38 1.83
N TYR A 172 25.09 -8.63 2.29
CA TYR A 172 25.86 -9.18 3.41
C TYR A 172 27.36 -8.85 3.35
N ARG A 173 27.95 -8.73 2.16
CA ARG A 173 29.40 -8.47 2.00
C ARG A 173 29.77 -7.00 2.21
N PHE A 174 28.80 -6.09 2.18
CA PHE A 174 29.01 -4.66 2.10
C PHE A 174 28.24 -3.88 3.16
N ASP A 175 27.23 -4.50 3.78
CA ASP A 175 26.36 -3.85 4.75
C ASP A 175 27.01 -3.83 6.15
N GLU A 176 26.66 -2.83 6.95
CA GLU A 176 27.23 -2.70 8.29
C GLU A 176 26.74 -3.87 9.16
N GLY A 177 27.69 -4.61 9.74
CA GLY A 177 27.37 -5.80 10.55
C GLY A 177 27.28 -7.11 9.76
N ASN A 178 27.45 -7.09 8.44
CA ASN A 178 27.35 -8.28 7.57
C ASN A 178 26.06 -9.07 7.84
N SER A 179 24.91 -8.41 7.75
CA SER A 179 23.60 -9.05 7.98
C SER A 179 22.88 -9.34 6.66
N GLY A 180 23.14 -8.54 5.63
CA GLY A 180 22.34 -8.51 4.41
C GLY A 180 20.98 -7.84 4.58
N LEU A 181 20.69 -7.25 5.74
CA LEU A 181 19.40 -6.66 6.10
C LEU A 181 19.44 -5.13 6.13
N THR A 182 20.62 -4.52 6.26
CA THR A 182 20.78 -3.07 6.41
C THR A 182 20.97 -2.36 5.05
N GLY A 183 21.06 -1.02 5.09
CA GLY A 183 21.28 -0.17 3.92
C GLY A 183 20.00 0.46 3.36
N LEU A 184 20.19 1.43 2.47
CA LEU A 184 19.10 2.12 1.78
C LEU A 184 18.31 1.14 0.91
N ASN A 185 16.98 1.17 1.03
CA ASN A 185 16.06 0.22 0.44
C ASN A 185 16.32 -1.25 0.84
N GLY A 186 17.09 -1.48 1.90
CA GLY A 186 17.28 -2.80 2.50
C GLY A 186 16.07 -3.22 3.34
N VAL A 187 16.10 -4.45 3.84
CA VAL A 187 14.99 -5.03 4.61
C VAL A 187 14.60 -4.19 5.82
N LEU A 188 15.59 -3.74 6.61
CA LEU A 188 15.32 -2.97 7.81
C LEU A 188 14.83 -1.56 7.49
N ASP A 189 15.26 -0.94 6.38
CA ASP A 189 14.70 0.33 5.93
C ASP A 189 13.21 0.15 5.56
N ILE A 190 12.88 -0.82 4.71
CA ILE A 190 11.49 -1.08 4.32
C ILE A 190 10.60 -1.42 5.52
N ALA A 191 11.06 -2.27 6.44
CA ALA A 191 10.33 -2.58 7.67
C ALA A 191 10.11 -1.33 8.54
N ASN A 192 11.12 -0.45 8.65
CA ASN A 192 10.97 0.82 9.36
C ASN A 192 9.99 1.76 8.66
N ARG A 193 9.94 1.79 7.32
CA ARG A 193 8.93 2.56 6.58
C ARG A 193 7.51 2.10 6.92
N MET A 194 7.30 0.78 6.99
CA MET A 194 6.01 0.18 7.37
C MET A 194 5.64 0.45 8.82
N ILE A 195 6.61 0.49 9.73
CA ILE A 195 6.36 0.84 11.14
C ILE A 195 6.04 2.33 11.28
N THR A 196 6.88 3.18 10.72
CA THR A 196 6.78 4.63 10.86
C THR A 196 5.53 5.20 10.18
N MET A 197 4.97 4.55 9.15
CA MET A 197 3.74 5.04 8.50
C MET A 197 2.56 5.17 9.47
N VAL A 198 2.52 4.37 10.53
CA VAL A 198 1.43 4.38 11.51
C VAL A 198 1.55 5.62 12.40
N SER A 199 2.64 5.76 13.16
CA SER A 199 2.81 6.88 14.09
C SER A 199 3.15 8.21 13.38
N GLY A 200 3.85 8.14 12.26
CA GLY A 200 4.29 9.30 11.48
C GLY A 200 3.27 9.79 10.46
N GLY A 201 2.52 8.87 9.84
CA GLY A 201 1.63 9.14 8.71
C GLY A 201 0.14 8.92 8.97
N TYR A 202 -0.23 8.28 10.09
CA TYR A 202 -1.60 7.81 10.35
C TYR A 202 -2.10 6.84 9.26
N MET A 203 -1.19 6.11 8.63
CA MET A 203 -1.50 5.23 7.51
C MET A 203 -1.87 3.83 8.00
N THR A 204 -2.82 3.20 7.33
CA THR A 204 -3.38 1.90 7.70
C THR A 204 -3.04 0.76 6.74
N LEU A 205 -2.46 1.08 5.58
CA LEU A 205 -2.11 0.13 4.53
C LEU A 205 -0.75 0.47 3.91
N TYR A 206 0.04 -0.55 3.60
CA TYR A 206 1.26 -0.47 2.81
C TYR A 206 1.13 -1.35 1.57
N GLU A 207 1.16 -0.74 0.38
CA GLU A 207 1.06 -1.46 -0.89
C GLU A 207 2.43 -1.56 -1.57
N TYR A 208 2.88 -2.77 -1.88
CA TYR A 208 4.18 -2.98 -2.51
C TYR A 208 4.14 -2.77 -4.02
N GLN A 209 5.01 -1.89 -4.53
CA GLN A 209 5.29 -1.78 -5.95
C GLN A 209 6.71 -2.29 -6.24
N PRO A 210 6.89 -3.47 -6.84
CA PRO A 210 5.97 -4.60 -6.85
C PRO A 210 6.25 -5.59 -5.70
N ALA A 211 5.25 -6.34 -5.29
CA ALA A 211 5.44 -7.51 -4.40
C ALA A 211 6.19 -8.66 -5.11
N VAL A 212 5.89 -8.90 -6.39
CA VAL A 212 6.46 -9.98 -7.21
C VAL A 212 7.15 -9.39 -8.44
N ALA A 213 8.44 -9.67 -8.62
CA ALA A 213 9.18 -9.29 -9.82
C ALA A 213 9.15 -10.43 -10.85
N GLY A 214 8.55 -10.15 -12.01
CA GLY A 214 8.52 -11.04 -13.18
C GLY A 214 9.24 -10.45 -14.39
N TYR A 215 10.24 -9.60 -14.16
CA TYR A 215 10.97 -8.87 -15.19
C TYR A 215 12.46 -9.20 -15.15
N TYR A 216 13.19 -8.92 -16.25
CA TYR A 216 14.60 -9.23 -16.37
C TYR A 216 15.47 -8.40 -15.43
N ASP A 217 16.59 -8.99 -14.99
CA ASP A 217 17.63 -8.23 -14.31
C ASP A 217 18.18 -7.11 -15.22
N GLY A 218 18.43 -5.94 -14.64
CA GLY A 218 19.00 -4.78 -15.35
C GLY A 218 17.99 -3.81 -15.96
N VAL A 219 16.69 -4.08 -15.85
CA VAL A 219 15.66 -3.06 -16.15
C VAL A 219 15.61 -1.99 -15.04
N THR A 220 14.97 -0.86 -15.32
CA THR A 220 14.78 0.21 -14.34
C THR A 220 14.14 -0.34 -13.06
N TYR A 221 14.67 0.09 -11.91
CA TYR A 221 14.27 -0.33 -10.56
C TYR A 221 14.59 -1.79 -10.20
N CYS A 222 15.32 -2.52 -11.04
CA CYS A 222 15.89 -3.79 -10.64
C CYS A 222 17.06 -3.56 -9.65
N HIS A 223 17.12 -4.21 -8.49
CA HIS A 223 16.15 -5.19 -7.94
C HIS A 223 15.10 -4.47 -7.08
N LYS A 224 13.85 -4.97 -7.03
CA LYS A 224 12.75 -4.48 -6.17
C LYS A 224 11.67 -5.57 -6.08
N GLN A 225 11.72 -6.41 -5.03
CA GLN A 225 10.82 -7.55 -4.90
C GLN A 225 10.70 -8.13 -3.48
N LEU A 226 9.59 -8.81 -3.21
CA LEU A 226 9.50 -9.84 -2.16
C LEU A 226 9.75 -11.23 -2.77
N ILE A 227 9.17 -11.49 -3.93
CA ILE A 227 9.31 -12.74 -4.70
C ILE A 227 9.94 -12.42 -6.05
N ASN A 228 11.04 -13.08 -6.41
CA ASN A 228 11.62 -12.98 -7.74
C ASN A 228 11.20 -14.20 -8.58
N ALA A 229 10.48 -13.99 -9.67
CA ALA A 229 9.97 -15.02 -10.57
C ALA A 229 10.27 -14.69 -12.04
N CYS A 230 11.54 -14.35 -12.33
CA CYS A 230 11.98 -13.85 -13.64
C CYS A 230 12.47 -14.95 -14.62
N THR A 231 12.35 -16.24 -14.27
CA THR A 231 12.82 -17.36 -15.11
C THR A 231 11.69 -18.33 -15.49
N PRO A 232 10.69 -17.89 -16.29
CA PRO A 232 9.53 -18.71 -16.62
C PRO A 232 9.89 -20.00 -17.40
N TRP A 233 11.01 -20.01 -18.13
CA TRP A 233 11.47 -21.17 -18.92
C TRP A 233 11.90 -22.39 -18.10
N ASN A 234 12.15 -22.22 -16.80
CA ASN A 234 12.50 -23.34 -15.90
C ASN A 234 11.66 -23.37 -14.61
N GLY A 235 10.75 -22.41 -14.41
CA GLY A 235 9.88 -22.33 -13.23
C GLY A 235 10.59 -21.97 -11.93
N TYR A 236 11.88 -21.61 -11.97
CA TYR A 236 12.61 -21.19 -10.78
C TYR A 236 12.11 -19.82 -10.28
N TYR A 237 12.05 -19.68 -8.96
CA TYR A 237 11.76 -18.42 -8.28
C TYR A 237 12.55 -18.38 -6.96
N THR A 238 12.76 -17.19 -6.41
CA THR A 238 13.42 -17.01 -5.11
C THR A 238 12.57 -16.20 -4.16
N LEU A 239 12.62 -16.62 -2.89
CA LEU A 239 12.14 -15.86 -1.74
C LEU A 239 13.37 -15.40 -0.97
N ASP A 240 13.55 -14.08 -0.85
CA ASP A 240 14.67 -13.51 -0.11
C ASP A 240 14.17 -12.88 1.21
N SER A 241 15.09 -12.28 1.96
CA SER A 241 14.86 -11.64 3.26
C SER A 241 13.64 -10.70 3.30
N GLY A 242 13.34 -10.00 2.20
CA GLY A 242 12.13 -9.18 2.07
C GLY A 242 10.83 -9.96 2.23
N TYR A 243 10.73 -11.17 1.67
CA TYR A 243 9.55 -12.03 1.83
C TYR A 243 9.34 -12.40 3.30
N TYR A 244 10.40 -12.82 3.98
CA TYR A 244 10.33 -13.21 5.39
C TYR A 244 10.08 -12.02 6.32
N MET A 245 10.58 -10.82 5.98
CA MET A 245 10.23 -9.59 6.68
C MET A 245 8.74 -9.30 6.56
N ASN A 246 8.14 -9.43 5.37
CA ASN A 246 6.71 -9.21 5.20
C ASN A 246 5.85 -10.23 6.00
N LEU A 247 6.35 -11.44 6.29
CA LEU A 247 5.63 -12.41 7.14
C LEU A 247 5.46 -11.91 8.58
N HIS A 248 6.40 -11.12 9.12
CA HIS A 248 6.25 -10.50 10.45
C HIS A 248 5.05 -9.55 10.51
N PHE A 249 4.68 -8.93 9.39
CA PHE A 249 3.51 -8.06 9.32
C PHE A 249 2.24 -8.84 8.97
N SER A 250 2.29 -9.64 7.90
CA SER A 250 1.11 -10.27 7.30
C SER A 250 0.59 -11.52 8.01
N GLN A 251 1.41 -12.22 8.81
CA GLN A 251 0.94 -13.40 9.56
C GLN A 251 0.37 -13.05 10.94
N PHE A 252 0.73 -11.88 11.48
CA PHE A 252 0.45 -11.54 12.87
C PHE A 252 -0.42 -10.28 13.04
N MET A 253 -0.93 -9.72 11.94
CA MET A 253 -1.91 -8.64 11.95
C MET A 253 -2.91 -8.88 10.81
N ASP A 254 -4.13 -9.28 11.15
CA ASP A 254 -5.17 -9.50 10.14
C ASP A 254 -5.85 -8.18 9.74
N LYS A 255 -6.45 -8.19 8.55
CA LYS A 255 -7.32 -7.12 8.09
C LYS A 255 -8.44 -6.87 9.11
N GLY A 256 -8.64 -5.60 9.47
CA GLY A 256 -9.64 -5.16 10.44
C GLY A 256 -9.12 -5.03 11.88
N TRP A 257 -7.86 -5.41 12.14
CA TRP A 257 -7.20 -5.05 13.39
C TRP A 257 -6.98 -3.53 13.48
N SER A 258 -6.91 -3.03 14.70
CA SER A 258 -6.69 -1.61 15.00
C SER A 258 -5.29 -1.38 15.57
N PHE A 259 -4.59 -0.38 15.08
CA PHE A 259 -3.33 0.07 15.69
C PHE A 259 -3.60 0.72 17.05
N ILE A 260 -2.76 0.42 18.03
CA ILE A 260 -2.76 1.09 19.33
C ILE A 260 -1.71 2.21 19.24
N TYR A 261 -2.13 3.43 18.88
CA TYR A 261 -1.21 4.51 18.55
C TYR A 261 -0.19 4.83 19.65
N ASP A 262 -0.60 4.79 20.93
CA ASP A 262 0.31 5.01 22.07
C ASP A 262 1.36 3.89 22.25
N ALA A 263 1.17 2.75 21.56
CA ALA A 263 2.09 1.61 21.51
C ALA A 263 2.71 1.43 20.10
N CYS A 264 2.76 2.50 19.31
CA CYS A 264 3.45 2.58 18.03
C CYS A 264 4.47 3.72 18.07
N TYR A 265 5.72 3.45 17.68
CA TYR A 265 6.79 4.43 17.70
C TYR A 265 7.84 4.14 16.63
N GLY A 266 8.43 5.20 16.08
CA GLY A 266 9.60 5.13 15.21
C GLY A 266 10.41 6.42 15.29
N ASP A 267 11.71 6.31 15.55
CA ASP A 267 12.66 7.44 15.64
C ASP A 267 13.52 7.66 14.39
N ALA A 268 13.23 6.90 13.33
CA ALA A 268 13.91 7.03 12.06
C ALA A 268 13.73 8.42 11.45
N LYS A 269 14.66 8.80 10.57
CA LYS A 269 14.64 10.08 9.86
C LYS A 269 14.58 9.85 8.37
N VAL A 270 13.87 10.72 7.66
CA VAL A 270 13.96 10.78 6.20
C VAL A 270 15.40 11.08 5.80
N GLY A 271 15.97 10.27 4.91
CA GLY A 271 17.35 10.41 4.45
C GLY A 271 17.65 9.58 3.21
N GLY A 272 18.93 9.51 2.84
CA GLY A 272 19.37 8.74 1.68
C GLY A 272 18.80 9.27 0.35
N ASP A 273 17.91 8.50 -0.27
CA ASP A 273 17.27 8.82 -1.54
C ASP A 273 16.04 9.74 -1.41
N GLY A 274 15.73 10.20 -0.19
CA GLY A 274 14.58 11.05 0.11
C GLY A 274 13.31 10.27 0.46
N HIS A 275 13.30 8.95 0.28
CA HIS A 275 12.21 8.04 0.64
C HIS A 275 12.61 7.10 1.79
N ALA A 276 13.90 6.82 1.90
CA ALA A 276 14.48 5.97 2.92
C ALA A 276 14.38 6.55 4.33
N LEU A 277 14.25 5.62 5.28
CA LEU A 277 14.36 5.90 6.70
C LEU A 277 15.73 5.45 7.20
N VAL A 278 16.51 6.41 7.68
CA VAL A 278 17.85 6.21 8.23
C VAL A 278 17.85 6.50 9.73
N ASP A 279 18.94 6.11 10.41
CA ASP A 279 19.17 6.36 11.83
C ASP A 279 18.09 5.82 12.79
N ALA A 280 17.19 4.94 12.32
CA ALA A 280 16.25 4.23 13.18
C ALA A 280 17.03 3.51 14.28
N LYS A 281 16.51 3.51 15.51
CA LYS A 281 17.02 2.73 16.65
C LYS A 281 15.89 2.08 17.42
N TYR A 282 14.82 2.81 17.65
CA TYR A 282 13.63 2.32 18.34
C TYR A 282 12.44 2.40 17.40
N SER A 283 11.96 1.24 16.96
CA SER A 283 10.91 1.16 15.97
C SER A 283 10.03 -0.05 16.25
N TYR A 284 8.76 0.22 16.56
CA TYR A 284 7.78 -0.81 16.81
C TYR A 284 6.36 -0.33 16.47
N ILE A 285 5.50 -1.26 16.05
CA ILE A 285 4.05 -1.05 15.94
C ILE A 285 3.32 -2.13 16.70
N THR A 286 2.17 -1.76 17.27
CA THR A 286 1.28 -2.68 17.97
C THR A 286 -0.12 -2.56 17.41
N ALA A 287 -0.74 -3.69 17.13
CA ALA A 287 -2.14 -3.78 16.72
C ALA A 287 -2.90 -4.79 17.59
N CYS A 288 -4.22 -4.63 17.67
CA CYS A 288 -5.11 -5.58 18.33
C CYS A 288 -6.37 -5.89 17.51
N SER A 289 -6.90 -7.09 17.73
CA SER A 289 -8.19 -7.53 17.20
C SER A 289 -9.35 -7.08 18.09
N ALA A 290 -10.57 -7.14 17.57
CA ALA A 290 -11.78 -6.87 18.36
C ALA A 290 -11.98 -7.87 19.52
N GLU A 291 -11.48 -9.09 19.37
CA GLU A 291 -11.49 -10.18 20.35
C GLU A 291 -10.36 -10.06 21.38
N GLY A 292 -9.48 -9.07 21.22
CA GLY A 292 -8.40 -8.75 22.14
C GLY A 292 -7.08 -9.48 21.88
N ASP A 293 -6.93 -10.21 20.76
CA ASP A 293 -5.60 -10.66 20.32
C ASP A 293 -4.73 -9.43 20.02
N TYR A 294 -3.43 -9.54 20.21
CA TYR A 294 -2.51 -8.43 19.97
C TYR A 294 -1.17 -8.93 19.42
N SER A 295 -0.51 -8.04 18.69
CA SER A 295 0.79 -8.30 18.08
C SER A 295 1.62 -7.03 18.09
N THR A 296 2.90 -7.18 18.40
CA THR A 296 3.89 -6.10 18.33
C THR A 296 5.04 -6.54 17.42
N ILE A 297 5.33 -5.72 16.41
CA ILE A 297 6.45 -5.92 15.50
C ILE A 297 7.53 -4.91 15.86
N ILE A 298 8.77 -5.37 15.95
CA ILE A 298 9.92 -4.57 16.38
C ILE A 298 11.04 -4.76 15.37
N THR A 299 11.74 -3.69 15.02
CA THR A 299 13.04 -3.78 14.33
C THR A 299 14.16 -3.32 15.25
N ASN A 300 15.30 -4.00 15.18
CA ASN A 300 16.54 -3.55 15.80
C ASN A 300 17.60 -3.37 14.71
N THR A 301 17.89 -2.11 14.41
CA THR A 301 18.90 -1.67 13.44
C THR A 301 20.27 -1.46 14.07
N THR A 302 20.42 -1.71 15.37
CA THR A 302 21.67 -1.49 16.10
C THR A 302 22.46 -2.78 16.27
N SER A 303 23.78 -2.66 16.45
CA SER A 303 24.67 -3.79 16.72
C SER A 303 24.56 -4.37 18.14
N LYS A 304 23.65 -3.83 18.97
CA LYS A 304 23.49 -4.23 20.37
C LYS A 304 22.06 -4.66 20.64
N PRO A 305 21.84 -5.58 21.61
CA PRO A 305 20.49 -5.88 22.08
C PRO A 305 19.82 -4.62 22.65
N ILE A 306 18.54 -4.45 22.33
CA ILE A 306 17.66 -3.46 22.96
C ILE A 306 16.65 -4.21 23.84
N THR A 307 16.40 -3.70 25.04
CA THR A 307 15.41 -4.26 25.96
C THR A 307 14.15 -3.41 25.95
N TYR A 308 13.01 -4.05 25.66
CA TYR A 308 11.68 -3.46 25.74
C TYR A 308 10.94 -4.05 26.94
N ASN A 309 10.19 -3.21 27.65
CA ASN A 309 9.27 -3.65 28.69
C ASN A 309 7.86 -3.25 28.25
N PHE A 310 6.97 -4.24 28.15
CA PHE A 310 5.58 -4.02 27.74
C PHE A 310 4.65 -4.28 28.93
N GLU A 311 3.68 -3.39 29.12
CA GLU A 311 2.54 -3.62 30.00
C GLU A 311 1.30 -3.71 29.11
N VAL A 312 0.68 -4.89 29.06
CA VAL A 312 -0.55 -5.12 28.30
C VAL A 312 -1.71 -5.07 29.27
N SER A 313 -2.63 -4.13 29.05
CA SER A 313 -3.82 -3.95 29.87
C SER A 313 -5.02 -3.59 28.99
N ASN A 314 -6.23 -3.70 29.55
CA ASN A 314 -7.49 -3.34 28.87
C ASN A 314 -7.79 -4.10 27.56
N LEU A 315 -7.16 -5.25 27.33
CA LEU A 315 -7.50 -6.20 26.28
C LEU A 315 -8.02 -7.49 26.90
N ALA A 316 -9.03 -8.11 26.28
CA ALA A 316 -9.64 -9.35 26.78
C ALA A 316 -8.63 -10.49 26.95
N LYS A 317 -7.56 -10.48 26.16
CA LYS A 317 -6.49 -11.50 26.15
C LYS A 317 -5.15 -10.98 26.67
N ALA A 318 -5.12 -9.86 27.42
CA ALA A 318 -3.88 -9.26 27.93
C ALA A 318 -3.00 -10.20 28.76
N GLY A 319 -3.59 -11.21 29.41
CA GLY A 319 -2.87 -12.21 30.23
C GLY A 319 -2.48 -13.49 29.49
N ASN A 320 -2.71 -13.57 28.17
CA ASN A 320 -2.36 -14.76 27.40
C ASN A 320 -0.84 -14.87 27.17
N GLU A 321 -0.39 -16.08 26.87
CA GLU A 321 0.99 -16.32 26.43
C GLU A 321 1.28 -15.58 25.13
N VAL A 322 2.48 -14.99 25.04
CA VAL A 322 2.98 -14.31 23.85
C VAL A 322 4.04 -15.20 23.19
N TYR A 323 3.90 -15.40 21.89
CA TYR A 323 4.86 -16.14 21.08
C TYR A 323 5.81 -15.18 20.37
N VAL A 324 7.07 -15.58 20.24
CA VAL A 324 8.12 -14.75 19.62
C VAL A 324 8.58 -15.40 18.32
N TRP A 325 8.53 -14.62 17.25
CA TRP A 325 9.12 -14.96 15.96
C TRP A 325 10.31 -14.04 15.70
N GLU A 326 11.42 -14.59 15.22
CA GLU A 326 12.67 -13.85 15.06
C GLU A 326 13.33 -14.14 13.71
N THR A 327 13.80 -13.08 13.05
CA THR A 327 14.68 -13.12 11.88
C THR A 327 15.97 -12.38 12.24
N ARG A 328 17.14 -12.94 11.87
CA ARG A 328 18.47 -12.36 12.12
C ARG A 328 19.33 -12.37 10.88
#